data_AF-A0A383BKJ8-F1
#
_entry.id   AF-A0A383BKJ8-F1
#
_cell.length_a   1.000
_cell.length_b   1.000
_cell.length_c   1.000
_cell.angle_alpha   90.00
_cell.angle_beta   90.00
_cell.angle_gamma   90.00
#
_symmetry.space_group_name_H-M   'P 1'
#
loop_
_entity.id
_entity.type
_entity.pdbx_description
1 polymer ?
#
loop_
_entity_poly.entity_id
_entity_poly.type
_entity_poly.pdbx_seq_one_letter_code
_entity_poly.pdbx_strand_id
1 'polypeptide(L)' 'MGFLAAVEEQGIEPYPAQEEAILELMTGNHVILNTPTGSGKSLVALSMHFKGLAEGKRSY' A
#
# COMPACT_ATOMS: atom_id res chain seq x y z
N MET A 1 0.24 13.10 7.20
CA MET A 1 -0.73 12.54 6.23
C MET A 1 -0.34 11.09 5.99
N GLY A 2 -1.29 10.14 6.09
CA GLY A 2 -1.03 8.71 5.87
C GLY A 2 -1.22 8.29 4.41
N PHE A 3 -0.75 7.10 4.03
CA PHE A 3 -0.80 6.64 2.64
C PHE A 3 -2.23 6.58 2.07
N LEU A 4 -3.20 6.05 2.82
CA LEU A 4 -4.59 5.93 2.36
C LEU A 4 -5.22 7.30 2.06
N ALA A 5 -4.99 8.30 2.92
CA ALA A 5 -5.45 9.65 2.69
C ALA A 5 -4.82 10.27 1.43
N ALA A 6 -3.53 10.03 1.19
CA ALA A 6 -2.87 10.50 -0.03
C ALA A 6 -3.43 9.84 -1.30
N VAL A 7 -3.86 8.58 -1.21
CA VAL A 7 -4.50 7.86 -2.32
C VAL A 7 -5.92 8.37 -2.58
N GLU A 8 -6.69 8.63 -1.52
CA GLU A 8 -8.03 9.21 -1.60
C GLU A 8 -8.01 10.63 -2.23
N GLU A 9 -7.03 11.46 -1.87
CA GLU A 9 -6.82 12.78 -2.48
C GLU A 9 -6.53 12.72 -3.99
N GLN A 10 -6.03 11.59 -4.50
CA GLN A 10 -5.85 11.34 -5.93
C GLN A 10 -7.12 10.80 -6.61
N GLY A 11 -8.24 10.69 -5.88
CA GLY A 11 -9.50 10.15 -6.39
C GLY A 11 -9.46 8.62 -6.56
N ILE A 12 -8.58 7.94 -5.85
CA ILE A 12 -8.45 6.48 -5.89
C ILE A 12 -9.06 5.91 -4.61
N GLU A 13 -10.06 5.04 -4.76
CA GLU A 13 -10.60 4.23 -3.67
C GLU A 13 -9.96 2.83 -3.75
N PRO A 14 -9.14 2.42 -2.77
CA PRO A 14 -8.56 1.08 -2.77
C PRO A 14 -9.64 0.00 -2.65
N TYR A 15 -9.40 -1.15 -3.29
CA TYR A 15 -10.22 -2.32 -2.99
C TYR A 15 -10.02 -2.76 -1.53
N PRO A 16 -11.03 -3.36 -0.87
CA PRO A 16 -10.91 -3.79 0.54
C PRO A 16 -9.67 -4.65 0.81
N ALA A 17 -9.38 -5.61 -0.08
CA ALA A 17 -8.20 -6.47 0.04
C ALA A 17 -6.86 -5.71 -0.11
N GLN A 18 -6.84 -4.58 -0.81
CA GLN A 18 -5.66 -3.72 -0.89
C GLN A 18 -5.48 -2.93 0.40
N GLU A 19 -6.55 -2.37 0.95
CA GLU A 19 -6.51 -1.63 2.22
C GLU A 19 -6.05 -2.54 3.37
N GLU A 20 -6.65 -3.73 3.50
CA GLU A 20 -6.23 -4.73 4.49
C GLU A 20 -4.75 -5.09 4.33
N ALA A 21 -4.30 -5.36 3.10
CA ALA A 21 -2.90 -5.68 2.85
C ALA A 21 -1.96 -4.51 3.17
N ILE A 22 -2.35 -3.27 2.89
CA ILE A 22 -1.58 -2.07 3.25
C ILE A 22 -1.48 -1.95 4.77
N LEU A 23 -2.58 -2.13 5.50
CA LEU A 23 -2.58 -2.04 6.96
C LEU A 23 -1.67 -3.12 7.60
N GLU A 24 -1.76 -4.37 7.13
CA GLU A 24 -0.89 -5.47 7.56
C GLU A 24 0.60 -5.18 7.29
N LEU A 25 0.92 -4.65 6.10
CA LEU A 25 2.29 -4.26 5.77
C LEU A 25 2.79 -3.08 6.62
N MET A 26 1.91 -2.13 6.96
CA MET A 26 2.23 -0.99 7.81
C MET A 26 2.53 -1.43 9.25
N THR A 27 1.85 -2.45 9.77
CA THR A 27 2.13 -3.05 11.09
C THR A 27 3.38 -3.94 11.11
N GLY A 28 3.97 -4.21 9.95
CA GLY A 28 5.22 -4.98 9.81
C GLY A 28 5.01 -6.47 9.51
N ASN A 29 3.78 -6.88 9.21
CA ASN A 29 3.47 -8.24 8.79
C ASN A 29 3.81 -8.46 7.30
N HIS A 30 3.85 -9.73 6.90
CA HIS A 30 4.03 -10.15 5.51
C HIS A 30 2.71 -10.63 4.93
N VAL A 31 2.41 -10.25 3.69
CA VAL A 31 1.16 -10.59 3.01
C VAL A 31 1.42 -11.25 1.66
N ILE A 32 0.55 -12.19 1.28
CA ILE A 32 0.51 -12.76 -0.08
C ILE A 32 -0.69 -12.15 -0.81
N LEU A 33 -0.41 -11.36 -1.85
CA LEU A 33 -1.44 -10.76 -2.69
C LEU A 33 -1.89 -11.75 -3.79
N ASN A 34 -2.76 -12.69 -3.44
CA ASN A 34 -3.32 -13.65 -4.39
C ASN A 34 -4.50 -13.05 -5.18
N THR A 35 -4.22 -12.03 -6.00
CA THR A 35 -5.21 -11.37 -6.86
C THR A 35 -4.77 -11.41 -8.32
N PRO A 36 -5.72 -11.42 -9.29
CA PRO A 36 -5.39 -11.38 -10.72
C PRO A 36 -4.53 -10.17 -11.12
N THR A 37 -3.87 -10.26 -12.28
CA THR A 37 -3.20 -9.10 -12.89
C THR A 37 -4.24 -8.04 -13.26
N GLY A 38 -3.88 -6.76 -13.10
CA GLY A 38 -4.81 -5.64 -13.26
C GLY A 38 -5.56 -5.24 -11.98
N SER A 39 -5.55 -6.07 -10.92
CA SER A 39 -6.20 -5.77 -9.64
C SER A 39 -5.45 -4.75 -8.75
N GLY A 40 -4.50 -3.98 -9.31
CA GLY A 40 -3.83 -2.89 -8.59
C GLY A 40 -2.83 -3.31 -7.50
N LYS A 41 -2.21 -4.50 -7.58
CA LYS A 41 -1.15 -4.93 -6.63
C LYS A 41 -0.01 -3.90 -6.49
N SER A 42 0.29 -3.16 -7.55
CA SER A 42 1.28 -2.07 -7.54
C SER A 42 0.94 -0.94 -6.56
N LEU A 43 -0.34 -0.68 -6.29
CA LEU A 43 -0.76 0.30 -5.28
C LEU A 43 -0.34 -0.14 -3.86
N VAL A 44 -0.49 -1.44 -3.57
CA VAL A 44 -0.04 -2.02 -2.30
C VAL A 44 1.49 -1.94 -2.19
N ALA A 45 2.22 -2.23 -3.27
CA ALA A 45 3.68 -2.06 -3.29
C ALA A 45 4.10 -0.59 -3.10
N LEU A 46 3.39 0.36 -3.71
CA LEU A 46 3.63 1.80 -3.53
C LEU A 46 3.52 2.24 -2.07
N SER A 47 2.62 1.62 -1.30
CA SER A 47 2.49 1.89 0.14
C SER A 47 3.78 1.55 0.92
N MET A 48 4.53 0.54 0.47
CA MET A 48 5.81 0.16 1.09
C MET A 48 6.92 1.15 0.77
N HIS A 49 6.91 1.72 -0.44
CA HIS A 49 7.81 2.83 -0.78
C HIS A 49 7.49 4.08 0.05
N PHE A 50 6.21 4.39 0.22
CA PHE A 50 5.76 5.48 1.09
C PHE A 50 6.21 5.26 2.54
N LYS A 51 6.01 4.05 3.08
CA LYS A 51 6.49 3.67 4.42
C LYS A 51 8.01 3.84 4.54
N GLY A 52 8.77 3.35 3.56
CA GLY A 52 10.22 3.50 3.51
C GLY A 52 10.65 4.97 3.56
N LEU A 53 10.04 5.82 2.73
CA LEU A 53 10.29 7.26 2.72
C LEU A 53 9.97 7.92 4.07
N ALA A 54 8.81 7.60 4.66
CA ALA A 54 8.38 8.14 5.94
C ALA A 54 9.30 7.71 7.11
N GLU A 55 9.89 6.53 7.01
CA GLU A 55 10.85 5.99 7.98
C GLU A 55 12.31 6.42 7.71
N GLY A 56 12.56 7.25 6.68
CA GLY A 56 13.92 7.64 6.29
C GLY A 56 14.78 6.50 5.75
N LYS A 57 14.13 5.43 5.25
CA LYS A 57 14.77 4.24 4.67
C LYS A 57 14.78 4.32 3.15
N ARG A 58 15.75 3.65 2.54
CA ARG A 58 15.76 3.43 1.09
C ARG A 58 14.80 2.30 0.73
N SER A 59 13.91 2.56 -0.24
CA SER A 59 13.04 1.57 -0.87
C SER A 59 13.52 1.27 -2.30
N TYR A 60 13.19 0.08 -2.81
CA TYR A 60 13.56 -0.40 -4.15
C TYR A 60 12.38 -1.03 -4.85
#